data_AF-A0A7C2RPG2-F1
#
_entry.id   AF-A0A7C2RPG2-F1
#
_cell.length_a   1.000
_cell.length_b   1.000
_cell.length_c   1.000
_cell.angle_alpha   90.00
_cell.angle_beta   90.00
_cell.angle_gamma   90.00
#
_symmetry.space_group_name_H-M   'P 1'
#
loop_
_entity.id
_entity.type
_entity.pdbx_description
1 polymer ?
#
loop_
_entity_poly.entity_id
_entity_poly.type
_entity_poly.pdbx_seq_one_letter_code
_entity_poly.pdbx_strand_id
1 'polypeptide(L)' 'MTTTYEEGQHVKHGQYGLGTILTSDEERTAIDFVQHGTKKFVTSMVVLELTDEAPAKKAKKPARRAAKAKK' A
#
# COMPACT_ATOMS: atom_id res chain seq x y z
N MET A 1 -12.46 17.02 -7.09
CA MET A 1 -12.29 15.55 -7.08
C MET A 1 -11.33 15.23 -5.96
N THR A 2 -11.80 14.73 -4.82
CA THR A 2 -10.93 14.32 -3.70
C THR A 2 -10.20 13.05 -4.12
N THR A 3 -8.88 13.13 -4.26
CA THR A 3 -8.03 11.98 -4.58
C THR A 3 -7.84 11.15 -3.31
N THR A 4 -8.86 10.35 -3.00
CA THR A 4 -8.77 9.35 -1.93
C THR A 4 -8.06 8.12 -2.48
N TYR A 5 -6.92 7.80 -1.88
CA TYR A 5 -6.21 6.56 -2.20
C TYR A 5 -6.81 5.38 -1.45
N GLU A 6 -6.66 4.16 -1.97
CA GLU A 6 -7.09 2.95 -1.25
C GLU A 6 -5.92 2.23 -0.57
N GLU A 7 -6.21 1.65 0.59
CA GLU A 7 -5.26 0.81 1.33
C GLU A 7 -4.87 -0.42 0.51
N GLY A 8 -3.58 -0.68 0.41
CA GLY A 8 -3.01 -1.76 -0.40
C GLY A 8 -2.75 -1.41 -1.87
N GLN A 9 -3.01 -0.16 -2.30
CA GLN A 9 -2.59 0.32 -3.60
C GLN A 9 -1.07 0.50 -3.67
N HIS A 10 -0.53 0.34 -4.88
CA HIS A 10 0.89 0.51 -5.14
C HIS A 10 1.13 1.85 -5.79
N VAL A 11 2.11 2.55 -5.22
CA VAL A 11 2.46 3.90 -5.62
C VAL A 11 3.96 4.04 -5.76
N LYS A 12 4.37 4.88 -6.70
CA LYS A 12 5.76 5.29 -6.84
C LYS A 12 5.89 6.75 -6.45
N HIS A 13 6.79 7.01 -5.52
CA HIS A 13 7.18 8.36 -5.13
C HIS A 13 8.54 8.68 -5.76
N GLY A 14 8.71 9.88 -6.32
CA GLY A 14 9.96 10.23 -7.03
C GLY A 14 11.23 10.12 -6.17
N GLN A 15 11.13 10.51 -4.89
CA GLN A 15 12.26 10.46 -3.95
C GLN A 15 12.47 9.12 -3.23
N TYR A 16 11.40 8.37 -2.95
CA TYR A 16 11.45 7.16 -2.12
C TYR A 16 11.31 5.86 -2.92
N GLY A 17 10.92 5.96 -4.19
CA GLY A 17 10.68 4.83 -5.06
C GLY A 17 9.31 4.18 -4.82
N LEU A 18 9.27 2.86 -5.00
CA LEU A 18 8.04 2.06 -4.89
C LEU A 18 7.62 1.86 -3.43
N GLY A 19 6.33 2.05 -3.19
CA GLY A 19 5.70 1.81 -1.90
C GLY A 19 4.27 1.32 -2.02
N THR A 20 3.74 0.83 -0.90
CA THR A 20 2.36 0.36 -0.75
C THR A 20 1.64 1.25 0.24
N ILE A 21 0.45 1.72 -0.11
CA ILE A 21 -0.39 2.50 0.80
C ILE A 21 -0.85 1.58 1.93
N LEU A 22 -0.55 1.94 3.16
CA LEU A 22 -1.02 1.24 4.35
C LEU A 22 -2.38 1.78 4.77
N THR A 23 -2.46 3.10 4.96
CA THR A 23 -3.67 3.81 5.36
C THR A 23 -3.72 5.16 4.64
N SER A 24 -4.90 5.60 4.24
CA SER A 24 -5.10 6.86 3.52
C SER A 24 -6.31 7.60 4.09
N ASP A 25 -6.03 8.70 4.78
CA ASP A 25 -7.01 9.67 5.26
C ASP A 25 -7.01 10.91 4.37
N GLU A 26 -8.01 11.78 4.55
CA GLU A 26 -8.13 13.04 3.81
C GLU A 26 -6.92 13.98 4.06
N GLU A 27 -6.34 13.93 5.25
CA GLU A 27 -5.20 14.76 5.61
C GLU A 27 -3.86 14.04 5.48
N ARG A 28 -3.82 12.73 5.72
CA ARG A 28 -2.56 11.97 5.81
C ARG A 28 -2.62 10.63 5.10
N THR A 29 -1.56 10.31 4.37
CA THR A 29 -1.36 9.00 3.74
C THR A 29 -0.12 8.34 4.33
N ALA A 30 -0.28 7.14 4.88
CA ALA A 30 0.81 6.28 5.31
C ALA A 30 1.18 5.30 4.19
N ILE A 31 2.46 5.29 3.81
CA ILE A 31 2.98 4.50 2.70
C ILE A 31 4.19 3.73 3.19
N ASP A 32 4.21 2.43 2.95
CA ASP A 32 5.34 1.56 3.23
C ASP A 32 6.23 1.44 1.99
N PHE A 33 7.41 2.06 2.04
CA PHE A 33 8.40 1.97 0.97
C PHE A 33 9.32 0.79 1.20
N VAL A 34 9.61 0.04 0.13
CA VAL A 34 10.49 -1.13 0.23
C VAL A 34 11.90 -0.76 0.71
N GLN A 35 12.41 0.41 0.31
CA GLN A 35 13.76 0.86 0.69
C GLN A 35 13.82 1.67 1.99
N HIS A 36 12.75 2.39 2.34
CA HIS A 36 12.76 3.37 3.43
C HIS A 36 11.82 3.03 4.59
N GLY A 37 11.02 1.97 4.45
CA GLY A 37 9.97 1.61 5.39
C GLY A 37 8.79 2.57 5.36
N THR A 38 8.02 2.57 6.45
CA THR A 38 6.78 3.33 6.55
C THR A 38 7.01 4.82 6.75
N LYS A 39 6.45 5.65 5.86
CA LYS A 39 6.42 7.11 5.97
C LYS A 39 5.00 7.64 5.89
N LYS A 40 4.75 8.74 6.59
CA LYS A 40 3.47 9.45 6.58
C LYS A 40 3.66 10.77 5.83
N PHE A 41 2.78 11.04 4.89
CA PHE A 41 2.74 12.29 4.14
C PHE A 41 1.40 12.97 4.30
N VAL A 42 1.36 14.25 3.94
CA VAL A 42 0.11 15.00 3.83
C VAL A 42 -0.52 14.68 2.47
N THR A 43 -1.74 14.17 2.45
CA THR A 43 -2.43 13.71 1.23
C THR A 43 -2.53 14.80 0.18
N SER A 44 -2.74 16.05 0.62
CA SER A 44 -2.82 17.22 -0.26
C SER A 44 -1.47 17.68 -0.83
N MET A 45 -0.33 17.25 -0.27
CA MET A 45 1.00 17.66 -0.73
C MET A 45 1.81 16.51 -1.36
N VAL A 46 1.39 15.27 -1.12
CA VAL A 46 2.10 14.09 -1.61
C VAL A 46 1.79 13.88 -3.08
N VAL A 47 2.84 13.72 -3.89
CA VAL A 47 2.71 13.38 -5.32
C VAL A 47 3.10 11.92 -5.47
N LEU A 48 2.11 11.09 -5.78
CA LEU A 48 2.24 9.65 -5.95
C LEU A 48 1.80 9.29 -7.37
N GLU A 49 2.65 8.54 -8.08
CA GLU A 49 2.21 7.88 -9.31
C GLU A 49 1.57 6.54 -8.94
N LEU A 50 0.29 6.39 -9.27
CA LEU A 50 -0.39 5.10 -9.21
C LEU A 50 0.28 4.16 -10.20
N THR A 51 0.79 3.05 -9.70
CA THR A 51 1.41 2.03 -10.53
C THR A 51 0.65 0.72 -10.39
N ASP A 52 0.28 0.13 -11.53
CA ASP A 52 -0.24 -1.24 -11.57
C ASP A 52 0.89 -2.29 -11.48
N GLU A 53 2.16 -1.82 -11.49
CA GLU A 53 3.31 -2.63 -11.14
C GLU A 53 3.19 -3.03 -9.68
N ALA A 54 2.46 -4.12 -9.45
CA ALA A 54 2.38 -4.73 -8.14
C ALA A 54 3.82 -5.07 -7.71
N PRO A 55 4.38 -4.45 -6.65
CA PRO A 55 5.60 -4.93 -6.03
C PRO A 55 5.33 -6.40 -5.76
N ALA A 56 6.08 -7.25 -6.46
CA ALA A 56 5.81 -8.67 -6.65
C ALA A 56 5.07 -9.19 -5.43
N LYS A 57 3.74 -9.34 -5.58
CA LYS A 57 2.81 -9.55 -4.47
C LYS A 57 3.52 -10.48 -3.50
N LYS A 58 3.84 -10.01 -2.28
CA LYS A 58 3.84 -10.97 -1.17
C LYS A 58 2.42 -11.47 -1.23
N ALA A 59 2.26 -12.62 -1.88
CA ALA A 59 0.97 -13.21 -2.12
C ALA A 59 0.25 -13.04 -0.79
N LYS A 60 -0.89 -12.34 -0.79
CA LYS A 60 -1.90 -12.59 0.22
C LYS A 60 -2.06 -14.10 0.10
N LYS A 61 -1.34 -14.86 0.94
CA LYS A 61 -1.40 -16.31 0.93
C LYS A 61 -2.90 -16.52 1.06
N PRO A 62 -3.60 -17.11 0.08
CA PRO A 62 -4.96 -17.54 0.35
C PRO A 62 -4.82 -18.36 1.62
N ALA A 63 -5.52 -17.96 2.68
CA ALA A 63 -5.39 -18.54 4.01
C ALA A 63 -5.27 -20.05 3.82
N ARG A 64 -4.05 -20.59 4.04
CA ARG A 64 -3.78 -21.99 3.77
C ARG A 64 -4.62 -22.73 4.78
N ARG A 65 -5.69 -23.36 4.27
CA ARG A 65 -6.46 -24.45 4.86
C ARG A 65 -5.85 -24.95 6.16
N ALA A 66 -6.48 -24.63 7.29
CA ALA A 66 -6.48 -25.55 8.42
C ALA A 66 -7.68 -26.49 8.22
N ALA A 67 -7.45 -27.59 7.51
CA ALA A 67 -8.31 -28.75 7.62
C ALA A 67 -8.09 -29.38 9.01
N LYS A 68 -9.14 -29.49 9.81
CA LYS A 68 -9.40 -30.60 10.76
C LYS A 68 -10.93 -30.68 10.91
N ALA A 69 -11.60 -31.57 10.18
CA ALA A 69 -11.86 -32.96 10.56
C ALA A 69 -12.74 -33.09 11.83
N LYS A 70 -13.90 -33.73 11.60
CA LYS A 70 -14.71 -34.55 12.54
C LYS A 70 -15.82 -33.84 13.34
N LYS A 71 -17.08 -34.05 12.92
CA LYS A 71 -18.00 -35.03 13.53
C LYS A 71 -19.11 -35.38 12.57
#